data_AF-A0AAV4P8B1-F1
#
_entry.id   AF-A0AAV4P8B1-F1
#
_cell.length_a   1.000
_cell.length_b   1.000
_cell.length_c   1.000
_cell.angle_alpha   90.00
_cell.angle_beta   90.00
_cell.angle_gamma   90.00
#
_symmetry.space_group_name_H-M   'P 1'
#
loop_
_entity.id
_entity.type
_entity.pdbx_description
1 polymer ?
#
loop_
_entity_poly.entity_id
_entity_poly.type
_entity_poly.pdbx_seq_one_letter_code
_entity_poly.pdbx_strand_id
1 'polypeptide(L)'
;MASANSSATRDWGKGMACVGRTKQCTIVPPNHFGPIPGVEVGTMWKFRGQVSESGVHRPHVAGIHGRENDGAYSIVLSGGI
;
A
#
# COMPACT_ATOMS: atom_id res chain seq x y z
N MET A 1 9.91 3.95 13.03
CA MET A 1 10.38 5.03 12.13
C MET A 1 10.48 6.31 12.93
N ALA A 2 11.56 7.07 12.82
CA ALA A 2 11.72 8.30 13.61
C ALA A 2 10.59 9.33 13.36
N SER A 3 9.93 9.29 12.19
CA SER A 3 8.75 10.13 11.88
C SER A 3 7.45 9.72 12.59
N ALA A 4 7.42 8.53 13.20
CA ALA A 4 6.26 8.04 13.94
C ALA A 4 6.37 8.28 15.46
N ASN A 5 7.51 8.83 15.93
CA ASN A 5 7.74 9.13 17.33
C ASN A 5 7.57 10.63 17.56
N SER A 6 6.63 11.02 18.43
CA SER A 6 6.24 12.43 18.65
C SER A 6 7.35 13.30 19.24
N SER A 7 8.46 12.71 19.70
CA SER A 7 9.64 13.40 20.25
C SER A 7 10.76 13.67 19.23
N ALA A 8 10.63 13.22 17.98
CA ALA A 8 11.65 13.43 16.96
C ALA A 8 11.57 14.85 16.36
N THR A 9 12.68 15.59 16.40
CA THR A 9 12.81 16.94 15.81
C THR A 9 13.14 16.94 14.31
N ARG A 10 13.27 15.76 13.69
CA ARG A 10 13.62 15.62 12.27
C ARG A 10 12.36 15.78 11.42
N ASP A 11 12.31 16.84 10.62
CA ASP A 11 11.28 17.04 9.60
C ASP A 11 11.77 16.47 8.26
N TRP A 12 11.11 15.43 7.74
CA TRP A 12 11.37 14.87 6.40
C TRP A 12 10.70 15.68 5.28
N GLY A 13 10.14 16.85 5.62
CA GLY A 13 9.39 17.71 4.73
C GLY A 13 7.97 17.18 4.48
N LYS A 14 7.22 17.90 3.64
CA LYS A 14 5.82 17.58 3.28
C LYS A 14 5.70 16.57 2.12
N GLY A 15 6.73 15.74 1.91
CA GLY A 15 6.79 14.76 0.83
C GLY A 15 6.13 13.41 1.20
N MET A 16 6.08 12.48 0.24
CA MET A 16 5.42 11.17 0.41
C MET A 16 6.37 10.04 0.83
N ALA A 17 7.63 10.35 1.16
CA ALA A 17 8.65 9.35 1.46
C ALA A 17 8.39 8.58 2.78
N CYS A 18 7.79 9.24 3.78
CA CYS A 18 7.60 8.68 5.13
C CYS A 18 6.16 8.72 5.64
N VAL A 19 5.19 9.00 4.76
CA VAL A 19 3.78 9.13 5.15
C VAL A 19 3.13 7.76 5.37
N GLY A 20 2.28 7.67 6.39
CA GLY A 20 1.43 6.51 6.63
C GLY A 20 0.17 6.53 5.77
N ARG A 21 -0.64 5.46 5.87
CA ARG A 21 -2.01 5.47 5.33
C ARG A 21 -2.87 6.42 6.13
N THR A 22 -3.79 7.11 5.45
CA THR A 22 -4.89 7.87 6.05
C THR A 22 -6.12 7.01 6.30
N LYS A 23 -6.28 5.92 5.54
CA LYS A 23 -7.39 4.95 5.67
C LYS A 23 -6.96 3.52 5.36
N GLN A 24 -7.79 2.55 5.73
CA GLN A 24 -7.54 1.14 5.43
C GLN A 24 -8.75 0.52 4.73
N CYS A 25 -8.51 -0.25 3.67
CA CYS A 25 -9.57 -1.02 3.02
C CYS A 25 -10.09 -2.10 3.98
N THR A 26 -11.36 -1.97 4.34
CA THR A 26 -12.15 -2.88 5.19
C THR A 26 -13.24 -3.63 4.43
N ILE A 27 -13.43 -3.33 3.13
CA ILE A 27 -14.46 -3.95 2.27
C ILE A 27 -14.20 -5.45 2.11
N VAL A 28 -12.93 -5.85 2.05
CA VAL A 28 -12.46 -7.23 1.95
C VAL A 28 -11.30 -7.49 2.90
N PRO A 29 -11.06 -8.74 3.34
CA PRO A 29 -9.95 -9.07 4.22
C PRO A 29 -8.57 -8.81 3.58
N PRO A 30 -7.49 -8.73 4.36
CA PRO A 30 -6.15 -8.50 3.83
C PRO A 30 -5.66 -9.55 2.85
N ASN A 31 -6.05 -10.81 3.02
CA ASN A 31 -5.69 -11.93 2.15
C ASN A 31 -6.75 -12.23 1.06
N HIS A 32 -7.55 -11.23 0.68
CA HIS A 32 -8.55 -11.38 -0.38
C HIS A 32 -7.88 -11.65 -1.73
N PHE A 33 -8.33 -12.69 -2.42
CA PHE A 33 -7.98 -12.98 -3.81
C PHE A 33 -9.02 -12.39 -4.77
N GLY A 34 -8.55 -11.79 -5.85
CA GLY A 34 -9.39 -11.23 -6.92
C GLY A 34 -9.62 -9.71 -6.79
N PRO A 35 -10.52 -9.15 -7.62
CA PRO A 35 -10.78 -7.73 -7.68
C PRO A 35 -11.27 -7.15 -6.36
N ILE A 36 -10.91 -5.90 -6.07
CA ILE A 36 -11.47 -5.15 -4.94
C ILE A 36 -12.83 -4.58 -5.37
N PRO A 37 -13.93 -4.85 -4.63
CA PRO A 37 -15.23 -4.28 -4.96
C PRO A 37 -15.20 -2.75 -5.04
N GLY A 38 -15.76 -2.20 -6.12
CA GLY A 38 -15.80 -0.76 -6.37
C GLY A 38 -14.50 -0.16 -6.93
N VAL A 39 -13.51 -0.99 -7.28
CA VAL A 39 -12.27 -0.55 -7.94
C VAL A 39 -12.16 -1.20 -9.31
N GLU A 40 -12.41 -0.41 -10.36
CA GLU A 40 -12.44 -0.90 -11.73
C GLU A 40 -11.04 -0.97 -12.36
N VAL A 41 -10.89 -1.83 -13.36
CA VAL A 41 -9.69 -1.86 -14.20
C VAL A 41 -9.49 -0.49 -14.85
N GLY A 42 -8.27 0.04 -14.80
CA GLY A 42 -7.96 1.39 -15.27
C GLY A 42 -8.02 2.47 -14.18
N THR A 43 -8.41 2.12 -12.95
CA THR A 43 -8.30 3.05 -11.81
C THR A 43 -6.83 3.43 -11.59
N MET A 44 -6.56 4.74 -11.44
CA MET A 44 -5.22 5.29 -11.31
C MET A 44 -5.01 5.92 -9.94
N TRP A 45 -3.81 5.73 -9.38
CA TRP A 45 -3.33 6.45 -8.21
C TRP A 45 -1.92 6.96 -8.46
N LYS A 46 -1.58 8.11 -7.85
CA LYS A 46 -0.26 8.72 -8.03
C LYS A 46 0.80 8.06 -7.15
N PHE A 47 0.44 7.65 -5.94
CA PHE A 47 1.37 7.12 -4.95
C PHE A 47 0.98 5.71 -4.46
N ARG A 48 1.98 4.89 -4.12
CA ARG A 48 1.80 3.53 -3.55
C ARG A 48 0.97 3.52 -2.27
N GLY A 49 1.06 4.57 -1.45
CA GLY A 49 0.21 4.73 -0.27
C GLY A 49 -1.28 4.70 -0.60
N GLN A 50 -1.70 5.35 -1.70
CA GLN A 50 -3.10 5.39 -2.13
C GLN A 50 -3.58 4.03 -2.67
N VAL A 51 -2.72 3.33 -3.43
CA VAL A 51 -3.00 1.94 -3.88
C VAL A 51 -3.19 1.02 -2.68
N SER A 52 -2.39 1.23 -1.63
CA SER A 52 -2.47 0.48 -0.39
C SER A 52 -3.75 0.76 0.40
N GLU A 53 -4.17 2.02 0.47
CA GLU A 53 -5.44 2.44 1.08
C GLU A 53 -6.65 1.83 0.37
N SER A 54 -6.60 1.67 -0.97
CA SER A 54 -7.67 1.05 -1.76
C SER A 54 -7.83 -0.45 -1.49
N GLY A 55 -6.78 -1.11 -0.98
CA GLY A 55 -6.74 -2.56 -0.80
C GLY A 55 -6.19 -3.35 -1.99
N VAL A 56 -6.04 -2.73 -3.17
CA VAL A 56 -5.53 -3.40 -4.39
C VAL A 56 -4.12 -3.94 -4.20
N HIS A 57 -3.23 -3.15 -3.58
CA HIS A 57 -1.88 -3.61 -3.25
C HIS A 57 -1.42 -3.04 -1.92
N ARG A 58 -1.59 -3.85 -0.87
CA ARG A 58 -1.44 -3.39 0.52
C ARG A 58 0.00 -3.03 0.93
N PRO A 59 1.08 -3.67 0.46
CA PRO A 59 2.43 -3.21 0.77
C PRO A 59 2.73 -1.83 0.18
N HIS A 60 3.36 -0.95 0.98
CA HIS A 60 3.79 0.38 0.52
C HIS A 60 5.00 0.31 -0.41
N VAL A 61 5.90 -0.64 -0.14
CA VAL A 61 7.20 -0.74 -0.82
C VAL A 61 7.32 -2.05 -1.59
N ALA A 62 7.16 -3.20 -0.91
CA ALA A 62 7.35 -4.52 -1.51
C ALA A 62 6.55 -4.70 -2.81
N GLY A 63 7.13 -5.38 -3.80
CA GLY A 63 6.47 -5.60 -5.10
C GLY A 63 5.38 -6.66 -5.06
N ILE A 64 5.45 -7.61 -4.11
CA ILE A 64 4.51 -8.71 -3.96
C ILE A 64 3.81 -8.61 -2.61
N HIS A 65 2.49 -8.74 -2.63
CA HIS A 65 1.67 -8.93 -1.45
C HIS A 65 1.24 -10.40 -1.38
N GLY A 66 1.73 -11.13 -0.37
CA GLY A 66 1.42 -12.55 -0.25
C GLY A 66 1.77 -13.10 1.13
N ARG A 67 1.40 -14.36 1.35
CA ARG A 67 1.90 -15.18 2.46
C ARG A 67 2.45 -16.48 1.87
N GLU A 68 3.57 -16.95 2.42
CA GLU A 68 4.27 -18.17 1.98
C GLU A 68 3.36 -19.40 1.95
N ASN A 69 2.44 -19.54 2.91
CA ASN A 69 1.57 -20.69 3.08
C ASN A 69 0.14 -20.47 2.52
N ASP A 70 -0.07 -19.45 1.69
CA ASP A 70 -1.39 -19.12 1.10
C ASP A 70 -1.24 -18.84 -0.40
N GLY A 71 -0.56 -17.75 -0.75
CA GLY A 71 -0.37 -17.32 -2.12
C GLY A 71 -0.06 -15.82 -2.22
N ALA A 72 0.01 -15.31 -3.45
CA ALA A 72 0.16 -13.89 -3.75
C ALA A 72 -1.18 -13.27 -4.14
N TYR A 73 -1.61 -12.25 -3.40
CA TYR A 73 -2.88 -11.56 -3.61
C TYR A 73 -2.77 -10.45 -4.67
N SER A 74 -1.61 -9.80 -4.75
CA SER A 74 -1.32 -8.81 -5.80
C SER A 74 0.17 -8.54 -5.99
N ILE A 75 0.53 -8.04 -7.18
CA ILE A 75 1.89 -7.67 -7.58
C ILE A 75 1.89 -6.28 -8.24
N VAL A 76 3.03 -5.57 -8.17
CA VAL A 76 3.26 -4.32 -8.88
C VAL A 76 4.42 -4.49 -9.86
N LEU A 77 4.19 -4.15 -11.13
CA LEU A 77 5.24 -4.03 -12.15
C LEU A 77 5.79 -2.59 -12.12
N SER A 78 7.00 -2.40 -11.60
CA SER A 78 7.59 -1.07 -11.38
C SER A 78 9.03 -0.93 -11.89
N GLY A 79 9.45 -1.77 -12.85
CA GLY A 79 10.78 -1.68 -13.46
C GLY A 79 11.94 -1.98 -12.51
N GLY A 80 11.73 -2.86 -11.52
CA GLY A 80 12.84 -3.38 -10.68
C GLY A 80 13.80 -4.24 -11.51
N ILE A 81 15.10 -4.17 -11.16
CA ILE A 81 16.13 -5.11 -11.64
C ILE A 81 16.24 -6.30 -10.69
#